data_AF-A0A2E6W8N9-F1
#
_entry.id   AF-A0A2E6W8N9-F1
#
_cell.length_a   1.000
_cell.length_b   1.000
_cell.length_c   1.000
_cell.angle_alpha   90.00
_cell.angle_beta   90.00
_cell.angle_gamma   90.00
#
_symmetry.space_group_name_H-M   'P 1'
#
loop_
_entity.id
_entity.type
_entity.pdbx_description
1 polymer ?
#
loop_
_entity_poly.entity_id
_entity_poly.type
_entity_poly.pdbx_seq_one_letter_code
_entity_poly.pdbx_strand_id
1 'polypeptide(L)'
;MELLTFVLCAYGLTQIIVYSDMPFFKRIRPSKEFLGGYGKVFHCPMCMGFHVGWILMLLSPFTELFNFDVSAANFFLLGGLSSGTSYIMNMVFGDEGIKHEHKHFND
;
A
#
# COMPACT_ATOMS: atom_id res chain seq x y z
N MET A 1 8.37 17.15 -3.80
CA MET A 1 9.05 16.12 -2.98
C MET A 1 8.05 15.37 -2.12
N GLU A 2 7.21 16.07 -1.36
CA GLU A 2 6.23 15.47 -0.43
C GLU A 2 5.38 14.35 -1.01
N LEU A 3 4.82 14.52 -2.22
CA LEU A 3 4.03 13.48 -2.88
C LEU A 3 4.85 12.21 -3.15
N LEU A 4 6.10 12.37 -3.58
CA LEU A 4 6.99 11.25 -3.85
C LEU A 4 7.37 10.55 -2.54
N THR A 5 7.74 11.31 -1.50
CA THR A 5 8.04 10.74 -0.17
C THR A 5 6.82 10.01 0.38
N PHE A 6 5.64 10.60 0.28
CA PHE A 6 4.39 9.98 0.69
C PHE A 6 4.15 8.65 -0.04
N VAL A 7 4.26 8.63 -1.37
CA VAL A 7 4.06 7.43 -2.18
C VAL A 7 5.09 6.35 -1.84
N LEU A 8 6.36 6.70 -1.67
CA LEU A 8 7.41 5.73 -1.31
C LEU A 8 7.22 5.18 0.10
N CYS A 9 6.87 6.02 1.07
CA CYS A 9 6.54 5.58 2.43
C CYS A 9 5.30 4.68 2.44
N ALA A 10 4.27 5.06 1.69
CA ALA A 10 3.04 4.30 1.56
C ALA A 10 3.28 2.92 0.94
N TYR A 11 4.04 2.87 -0.16
CA TYR A 11 4.46 1.63 -0.80
C TYR A 11 5.27 0.75 0.16
N GLY A 12 6.31 1.31 0.79
CA GLY A 12 7.17 0.56 1.71
C GLY A 12 6.41 -0.04 2.89
N LEU A 13 5.53 0.74 3.53
CA LEU A 13 4.69 0.24 4.62
C LEU A 13 3.70 -0.82 4.16
N THR A 14 3.10 -0.64 2.97
CA THR A 14 2.22 -1.64 2.37
C THR A 14 2.95 -2.96 2.14
N GLN A 15 4.16 -2.91 1.59
CA GLN A 15 4.99 -4.09 1.35
C GLN A 15 5.35 -4.80 2.66
N ILE A 16 5.74 -4.04 3.70
CA ILE A 16 6.02 -4.61 5.02
C ILE A 16 4.78 -5.31 5.59
N ILE A 17 3.61 -4.66 5.55
CA ILE A 17 2.40 -5.23 6.15
C ILE A 17 1.89 -6.45 5.37
N VAL A 18 2.00 -6.47 4.04
CA VAL A 18 1.41 -7.50 3.16
C VAL A 18 2.37 -8.64 2.84
N TYR A 19 3.69 -8.40 2.79
CA TYR A 19 4.66 -9.40 2.36
C TYR A 19 5.72 -9.75 3.41
N SER A 20 5.94 -8.91 4.44
CA SER A 20 6.94 -9.25 5.46
C SER A 20 6.61 -10.56 6.18
N ASP A 21 7.64 -11.38 6.37
CA ASP A 21 7.61 -12.64 7.09
C ASP A 21 7.99 -12.51 8.58
N MET A 22 8.29 -11.29 9.04
CA MET A 22 8.69 -11.04 10.42
C MET A 22 7.59 -11.50 11.41
N PRO A 23 7.94 -12.17 12.53
CA PRO A 23 6.96 -12.80 13.44
C PRO A 23 5.87 -11.85 13.96
N PHE A 24 6.22 -10.58 14.20
CA PHE A 24 5.28 -9.55 14.65
C PHE A 24 4.23 -9.21 13.59
N PHE A 25 4.65 -8.96 12.35
CA PHE A 25 3.75 -8.63 11.24
C PHE A 25 2.92 -9.83 10.80
N LYS A 26 3.47 -11.05 10.85
CA LYS A 26 2.71 -12.29 10.66
C LYS A 26 1.57 -12.45 11.64
N ARG A 27 1.76 -12.04 12.91
CA ARG A 27 0.71 -12.10 13.92
C ARG A 27 -0.37 -11.04 13.72
N ILE A 28 0.01 -9.86 13.21
CA ILE A 28 -0.93 -8.79 12.87
C ILE A 28 -1.78 -9.15 11.65
N ARG A 29 -1.21 -9.87 10.67
CA ARG A 29 -1.91 -10.30 9.45
C ARG A 29 -2.87 -11.45 9.78
N PRO A 30 -4.20 -11.22 9.86
CA PRO A 30 -5.15 -12.28 10.16
C PRO A 30 -5.27 -13.26 8.98
N SER A 31 -5.89 -14.42 9.23
CA SER A 31 -6.25 -15.35 8.17
C SER A 31 -7.24 -14.69 7.20
N LYS A 32 -7.27 -15.13 5.94
CA LYS A 32 -8.16 -14.54 4.91
C LYS A 32 -9.65 -14.67 5.24
N GLU A 33 -10.03 -15.64 6.07
CA GLU A 33 -11.41 -15.89 6.50
C GLU A 33 -11.83 -15.03 7.70
N PHE A 34 -10.87 -14.39 8.36
CA PHE A 34 -11.12 -13.58 9.54
C PHE A 34 -12.13 -12.46 9.25
N LEU A 35 -13.04 -12.24 10.21
CA LEU A 35 -14.10 -11.24 10.17
C LEU A 35 -14.90 -11.27 8.86
N GLY A 36 -15.33 -12.47 8.45
CA GLY A 36 -16.18 -12.66 7.26
C GLY A 36 -15.45 -12.41 5.93
N GLY A 37 -14.12 -12.53 5.90
CA GLY A 37 -13.32 -12.30 4.70
C GLY A 37 -12.57 -10.96 4.69
N TYR A 38 -12.76 -10.10 5.69
CA TYR A 38 -12.02 -8.83 5.79
C TYR A 38 -10.52 -9.04 5.95
N GLY A 39 -10.10 -10.20 6.46
CA GLY A 39 -8.69 -10.57 6.51
C GLY A 39 -7.99 -10.53 5.15
N LYS A 40 -8.72 -10.64 4.02
CA LYS A 40 -8.17 -10.48 2.66
C LYS A 40 -7.48 -9.13 2.43
N VAL A 41 -7.88 -8.07 3.13
CA VAL A 41 -7.27 -6.74 3.03
C VAL A 41 -5.77 -6.79 3.32
N PHE A 42 -5.36 -7.55 4.34
CA PHE A 42 -3.95 -7.67 4.72
C PHE A 42 -3.11 -8.55 3.80
N HIS A 43 -3.73 -9.17 2.79
CA HIS A 43 -3.05 -9.98 1.76
C HIS A 43 -3.13 -9.33 0.37
N CYS A 44 -3.73 -8.14 0.26
CA CYS A 44 -3.89 -7.41 -0.98
C CYS A 44 -3.15 -6.06 -0.87
N PRO A 45 -2.04 -5.85 -1.62
CA PRO A 45 -1.28 -4.61 -1.54
C PRO A 45 -2.11 -3.38 -1.96
N MET A 46 -3.07 -3.53 -2.86
CA MET A 46 -3.98 -2.44 -3.23
C MET A 46 -4.90 -2.04 -2.05
N CYS A 47 -5.53 -3.02 -1.41
CA CYS A 47 -6.45 -2.78 -0.31
C CYS A 47 -5.71 -2.26 0.92
N MET A 48 -4.61 -2.90 1.31
CA MET A 48 -3.79 -2.43 2.42
C MET A 48 -3.17 -1.07 2.12
N GLY A 49 -2.76 -0.82 0.87
CA GLY A 49 -2.27 0.47 0.41
C GLY A 49 -3.29 1.58 0.62
N PHE A 50 -4.57 1.35 0.35
CA PHE A 50 -5.61 2.33 0.68
C PHE A 50 -5.60 2.69 2.17
N HIS A 51 -5.51 1.68 3.05
CA HIS A 51 -5.49 1.88 4.49
C HIS A 51 -4.23 2.60 4.97
N VAL A 52 -3.06 2.23 4.44
CA VAL A 52 -1.80 2.91 4.73
C VAL A 52 -1.85 4.38 4.32
N GLY A 53 -2.48 4.71 3.19
CA GLY A 53 -2.53 6.07 2.65
C GLY A 53 -3.22 7.06 3.58
N TRP A 54 -4.41 6.72 4.10
CA TRP A 54 -5.08 7.61 5.05
C TRP A 54 -4.45 7.57 6.44
N ILE A 55 -3.82 6.45 6.84
CA ILE A 55 -3.02 6.41 8.09
C ILE A 55 -1.86 7.41 8.01
N LEU A 56 -1.17 7.48 6.86
CA LEU A 56 -0.09 8.44 6.64
C LEU A 56 -0.61 9.88 6.58
N MET A 57 -1.81 10.13 6.05
CA MET A 57 -2.46 11.44 6.17
C MET A 57 -2.62 11.82 7.65
N LEU A 58 -3.10 10.91 8.50
CA LEU A 58 -3.22 11.19 9.94
C LEU A 58 -1.87 11.40 10.63
N LEU A 59 -0.80 10.79 10.11
CA LEU A 59 0.56 10.96 10.61
C LEU A 59 1.22 12.25 10.10
N SER A 60 0.68 12.89 9.06
CA SER A 60 1.27 14.07 8.41
C SER A 60 1.58 15.23 9.38
N PRO A 61 0.74 15.55 10.38
CA PRO A 61 1.06 16.61 11.36
C PRO A 61 2.26 16.29 12.28
N PHE A 62 2.71 15.04 12.30
CA PHE A 62 3.76 14.54 13.19
C PHE A 62 5.08 14.25 12.47
N THR A 63 5.21 14.65 11.20
CA THR A 63 6.42 14.44 10.41
C THR A 63 6.70 15.63 9.49
N GLU A 64 7.97 15.81 9.16
CA GLU A 64 8.42 16.83 8.20
C GLU A 64 8.60 16.25 6.77
N LEU A 65 8.43 14.93 6.59
CA LEU A 65 8.64 14.28 5.29
C LEU A 65 7.56 14.64 4.25
N PHE A 66 6.35 14.89 4.73
CA PHE A 66 5.18 15.29 3.97
C PHE A 66 4.19 15.96 4.95
N ASN A 67 3.52 17.02 4.51
CA ASN A 67 2.57 17.73 5.36
C ASN A 67 1.28 18.00 4.58
N PHE A 68 0.32 17.07 4.68
CA PHE A 68 -1.00 17.20 4.08
C PHE A 68 -2.05 17.51 5.15
N ASP A 69 -3.02 18.35 4.79
CA ASP A 69 -4.15 18.65 5.66
C ASP A 69 -4.97 17.39 5.95
N VAL A 70 -5.38 17.24 7.22
CA VAL A 70 -6.29 16.16 7.62
C VAL A 70 -7.72 16.59 7.29
N SER A 71 -8.26 16.04 6.20
CA SER A 71 -9.64 16.30 5.77
C SER A 71 -10.29 15.04 5.20
N ALA A 72 -11.62 15.02 5.15
CA ALA A 72 -12.35 13.90 4.56
C ALA A 72 -12.03 13.71 3.06
N ALA A 73 -11.77 14.82 2.33
CA ALA A 73 -11.34 14.74 0.95
C ALA A 73 -9.95 14.07 0.83
N ASN A 74 -8.99 14.53 1.64
CA ASN A 74 -7.65 13.97 1.63
C ASN A 74 -7.61 12.51 2.08
N PHE A 75 -8.53 12.08 2.96
CA PHE A 75 -8.67 10.67 3.33
C PHE A 75 -8.88 9.78 2.10
N PHE A 76 -9.83 10.14 1.23
CA PHE A 76 -10.12 9.35 0.03
C PHE A 76 -9.05 9.53 -1.05
N LEU A 77 -8.54 10.75 -1.24
CA LEU A 77 -7.55 11.05 -2.28
C LEU A 77 -6.18 10.43 -1.98
N LEU A 78 -5.67 10.60 -0.75
CA LEU A 78 -4.38 10.04 -0.34
C LEU A 78 -4.46 8.52 -0.15
N GLY A 79 -5.60 8.00 0.34
CA GLY A 79 -5.88 6.57 0.33
C GLY A 79 -5.89 5.99 -1.09
N GLY A 80 -6.61 6.62 -2.01
CA GLY A 80 -6.68 6.19 -3.42
C GLY A 80 -5.32 6.26 -4.13
N LEU A 81 -4.60 7.36 -3.94
CA LEU A 81 -3.25 7.55 -4.47
C LEU A 81 -2.29 6.46 -3.98
N SER A 82 -2.29 6.20 -2.67
CA SER A 82 -1.47 5.15 -2.04
C SER A 82 -1.83 3.76 -2.58
N SER A 83 -3.13 3.47 -2.71
CA SER A 83 -3.64 2.21 -3.27
C SER A 83 -3.16 1.97 -4.70
N GLY A 84 -3.36 2.96 -5.59
CA GLY A 84 -2.97 2.84 -7.00
C GLY A 84 -1.47 2.73 -7.18
N THR A 85 -0.70 3.57 -6.49
CA THR A 85 0.77 3.56 -6.59
C THR A 85 1.38 2.28 -6.00
N SER A 86 0.86 1.80 -4.86
CA SER A 86 1.33 0.54 -4.27
C SER A 86 1.05 -0.66 -5.17
N TYR A 87 -0.12 -0.69 -5.83
CA TYR A 87 -0.43 -1.72 -6.81
C TYR A 87 0.50 -1.66 -8.02
N ILE A 88 0.67 -0.48 -8.64
CA ILE A 88 1.54 -0.32 -9.81
C ILE A 88 2.97 -0.74 -9.47
N MET A 89 3.53 -0.26 -8.37
CA MET A 89 4.88 -0.61 -7.95
C MET A 89 5.03 -2.12 -7.71
N ASN A 90 4.04 -2.77 -7.12
CA ASN A 90 4.04 -4.21 -6.90
C ASN A 90 3.94 -5.04 -8.20
N MET A 91 3.27 -4.51 -9.22
CA MET A 91 3.15 -5.16 -10.53
C MET A 91 4.38 -4.92 -11.41
N VAL A 92 5.04 -3.77 -11.27
CA VAL A 92 6.21 -3.38 -12.08
C VAL A 92 7.51 -3.93 -11.51
N PHE A 93 7.71 -3.88 -10.19
CA PHE A 93 8.94 -4.34 -9.55
C PHE A 93 8.71 -5.71 -8.89
N GLY A 94 9.48 -6.71 -9.31
CA GLY A 94 9.58 -8.00 -8.64
C GLY A 94 10.96 -8.22 -8.04
N ASP A 95 11.14 -9.38 -7.41
CA ASP A 95 12.41 -9.76 -6.77
C ASP A 95 13.58 -9.86 -7.77
N GLU A 96 13.27 -10.12 -9.04
CA GLU A 96 14.24 -10.21 -10.15
C GLU A 96 14.36 -8.93 -10.99
N GLY A 97 13.78 -7.81 -10.53
CA GLY A 97 13.83 -6.51 -11.22
C GLY A 97 12.51 -6.09 -11.84
N ILE A 98 12.56 -5.44 -13.01
CA ILE A 98 11.36 -4.87 -13.66
C ILE A 98 10.65 -5.94 -14.48
N LYS A 99 9.37 -6.18 -14.17
CA LYS A 99 8.49 -7.10 -14.90
C LYS A 99 8.00 -6.44 -16.19
N HIS A 100 8.24 -7.10 -17.32
CA HIS A 100 7.72 -6.71 -18.62
C HIS A 100 6.87 -7.85 -19.19
N GLU A 101 5.55 -7.68 -19.22
CA GLU A 101 4.64 -8.70 -19.76
C GLU A 101 4.53 -8.57 -21.28
N HIS A 102 4.91 -9.61 -22.02
CA HIS A 102 4.55 -9.75 -23.43
C HIS A 102 3.25 -10.53 -23.54
N LYS A 103 2.16 -9.86 -23.92
CA LYS A 103 0.94 -10.57 -24.31
C LYS A 103 1.21 -11.27 -25.64
N HIS A 104 1.34 -12.60 -25.60
CA HIS A 104 1.21 -13.39 -26.82
C HIS A 104 -0.22 -13.22 -27.32
N PHE A 105 -0.39 -12.63 -28.50
CA PHE A 105 -1.60 -12.81 -29.28
C PHE A 105 -1.63 -14.29 -29.67
N ASN A 106 -2.56 -15.04 -29.09
CA ASN A 106 -2.90 -16.35 -29.63
C ASN A 106 -3.63 -16.12 -30.94
N ASP A 107 -2.95 -16.33 -32.07
CA ASP A 107 -3.56 -16.49 -33.39
C ASP A 107 -4.29 -17.84 -33.47
#